data_AF-A0A834VSA0-F1
#
_entry.id   AF-A0A834VSA0-F1
#
_cell.length_a   1.000
_cell.length_b   1.000
_cell.length_c   1.000
_cell.angle_alpha   90.00
_cell.angle_beta   90.00
_cell.angle_gamma   90.00
#
_symmetry.space_group_name_H-M   'P 1'
#
loop_
_entity.id
_entity.type
_entity.pdbx_description
1 polymer ?
#
loop_
_entity_poly.entity_id
_entity_poly.type
_entity_poly.pdbx_seq_one_letter_code
_entity_poly.pdbx_strand_id
1 'polypeptide(L)'
;MKSFEATGIHPPNAEVILRRFRKEASSSDESSTSVLSAEDWLKIKTLISRQVRDKDAKDTKKIYRSLHYISAQLSILSSENRDLKEALLVKKRHRKKSYTLNVNNNHEYYSGALLWSPRKKAERSQMKEQARLYRLHQAQEKRVEKERLKEVREKERAAKEAEKERQKATRDAEKAIQLSQKGKRKASQASKLPRKRQKRAVVVPSHVQAEEAASAAPARTTRLGRKTKLSSKYK
;
A
#
# COMPACT_ATOMS: atom_id res chain seq x y z
N MET A 1 -17.21 33.16 -43.31
CA MET A 1 -17.63 31.81 -43.72
C MET A 1 -16.64 31.09 -44.66
N LYS A 2 -15.37 31.53 -44.77
CA LYS A 2 -14.39 30.95 -45.72
C LYS A 2 -13.92 29.52 -45.38
N SER A 3 -14.06 29.10 -44.12
CA SER A 3 -13.50 27.84 -43.62
C SER A 3 -14.17 26.57 -44.16
N PHE A 4 -15.42 26.66 -44.65
CA PHE A 4 -16.15 25.49 -45.18
C PHE A 4 -16.24 25.48 -46.71
N GLU A 5 -15.76 26.53 -47.37
CA GLU A 5 -15.83 26.75 -48.82
C GLU A 5 -15.10 25.65 -49.60
N ALA A 6 -13.95 25.19 -49.10
CA ALA A 6 -13.17 24.10 -49.70
C ALA A 6 -13.88 22.73 -49.68
N THR A 7 -14.86 22.54 -48.78
CA THR A 7 -15.56 21.26 -48.60
C THR A 7 -16.94 21.23 -49.25
N GLY A 8 -17.46 22.38 -49.71
CA GLY A 8 -18.81 22.50 -50.25
C GLY A 8 -19.94 22.25 -49.24
N ILE A 9 -19.62 22.01 -47.96
CA ILE A 9 -20.59 21.72 -46.90
C ILE A 9 -20.98 23.05 -46.25
N HIS A 10 -22.27 23.42 -46.28
CA HIS A 10 -22.77 24.62 -45.62
C HIS A 10 -23.67 24.27 -44.42
N PRO A 11 -23.11 24.14 -43.21
CA PRO A 11 -23.92 23.85 -42.03
C PRO A 11 -24.78 25.07 -41.64
N PRO A 12 -26.05 24.88 -41.23
CA PRO A 12 -26.96 25.97 -40.86
C PRO A 12 -26.45 26.90 -39.75
N ASN A 13 -25.51 26.43 -38.92
CA ASN A 13 -24.87 27.25 -37.88
C ASN A 13 -23.36 26.96 -37.78
N ALA A 14 -22.60 27.52 -38.72
CA ALA A 14 -21.16 27.32 -38.85
C ALA A 14 -20.35 27.85 -37.66
N GLU A 15 -20.81 28.91 -36.98
CA GLU A 15 -20.06 29.53 -35.88
C GLU A 15 -19.91 28.62 -34.66
N VAL A 16 -20.94 27.83 -34.36
CA VAL A 16 -20.91 26.86 -33.25
C VAL A 16 -19.82 25.83 -33.47
N ILE A 17 -19.65 25.39 -34.72
CA ILE A 17 -18.60 24.44 -35.10
C ILE A 17 -17.24 25.14 -35.01
N LEU A 18 -17.11 26.36 -35.53
CA LEU A 18 -15.86 27.11 -35.49
C LEU A 18 -15.41 27.44 -34.07
N ARG A 19 -16.32 27.73 -33.13
CA ARG A 19 -15.98 27.96 -31.72
C ARG A 19 -15.35 26.74 -31.04
N ARG A 20 -15.73 25.51 -31.42
CA ARG A 20 -15.10 24.29 -30.90
C ARG A 20 -13.63 24.15 -31.31
N PHE A 21 -13.25 24.72 -32.45
CA PHE A 21 -11.90 24.63 -32.99
C PHE A 21 -11.07 25.89 -32.76
N ARG A 22 -11.67 26.99 -32.28
CA ARG A 22 -10.91 28.11 -31.74
C ARG A 22 -10.27 27.65 -30.44
N LYS A 23 -9.00 27.25 -30.52
CA LYS A 23 -8.12 27.23 -29.36
C LYS A 23 -8.08 28.66 -28.84
N GLU A 24 -8.70 28.92 -27.69
CA GLU A 24 -8.48 30.18 -27.00
C GLU A 24 -6.98 30.32 -26.81
N ALA A 25 -6.39 31.35 -27.43
CA ALA A 25 -5.04 31.74 -27.12
C ALA A 25 -5.08 32.14 -25.66
N SER A 26 -4.65 31.22 -24.78
CA SER A 26 -4.41 31.49 -23.38
C SER A 26 -3.47 32.68 -23.32
N SER A 27 -4.02 33.87 -23.12
CA SER A 27 -3.29 35.09 -22.81
C SER A 27 -2.89 34.96 -21.36
N SER A 28 -1.93 34.07 -21.12
CA SER A 28 -1.20 34.03 -19.86
C SER A 28 -0.28 35.24 -19.91
N ASP A 29 -0.74 36.36 -19.34
CA ASP A 29 0.13 37.44 -18.90
C ASP A 29 1.14 36.79 -17.93
N GLU A 30 2.35 36.56 -18.42
CA GLU A 30 3.41 35.84 -17.70
C GLU A 30 3.88 36.69 -16.52
N SER A 31 3.18 36.56 -15.39
CA SER A 31 3.58 37.13 -14.11
C SER A 31 4.97 36.63 -13.73
N SER A 32 5.91 37.56 -13.57
CA SER A 32 7.34 37.32 -13.38
C SER A 32 7.70 36.61 -12.06
N THR A 33 6.71 36.24 -11.23
CA THR A 33 6.90 35.65 -9.89
C THR A 33 6.38 34.22 -9.76
N SER A 34 5.77 33.66 -10.81
CA SER A 34 5.16 32.33 -10.74
C SER A 34 6.22 31.21 -10.84
N VAL A 35 6.03 30.15 -10.05
CA VAL A 35 6.84 28.93 -10.14
C VAL A 35 6.55 28.28 -11.49
N LEU A 36 7.56 28.16 -12.35
CA LEU A 36 7.41 27.51 -13.66
C LEU A 36 6.88 26.09 -13.47
N SER A 37 5.76 25.79 -14.12
CA SER A 37 5.20 24.44 -14.13
C SER A 37 6.22 23.47 -14.72
N ALA A 38 6.32 22.27 -14.15
CA ALA A 38 7.24 21.25 -14.63
C ALA A 38 6.94 20.82 -16.09
N GLU A 39 5.68 20.95 -16.53
CA GLU A 39 5.26 20.79 -17.92
C GLU A 39 5.83 21.87 -18.87
N ASP A 40 6.15 23.06 -18.36
CA ASP A 40 6.62 24.21 -19.14
C ASP A 40 8.15 24.22 -19.27
N TRP A 41 8.76 23.07 -19.57
CA TRP A 41 10.20 22.92 -19.70
C TRP A 41 10.81 23.85 -20.78
N LEU A 42 10.02 24.27 -21.77
CA LEU A 42 10.41 25.27 -22.77
C LEU A 42 10.72 26.64 -22.13
N LYS A 43 9.94 27.06 -21.12
CA LYS A 43 10.19 28.30 -20.36
C LYS A 43 11.47 28.17 -19.52
N ILE A 44 11.70 27.00 -18.93
CA ILE A 44 12.95 26.72 -18.20
C ILE A 44 14.14 26.72 -19.17
N LYS A 45 13.99 26.13 -20.36
CA LYS A 45 15.01 26.09 -21.40
C LYS A 45 15.39 27.49 -21.89
N THR A 46 14.41 28.36 -22.15
CA THR A 46 14.68 29.75 -22.60
C THR A 46 15.38 30.55 -21.51
N LEU A 47 15.01 30.36 -20.25
CA LEU A 47 15.63 31.02 -19.11
C LEU A 47 17.09 30.58 -18.94
N ILE A 48 17.37 29.28 -19.01
CA ILE A 48 18.73 28.74 -19.00
C ILE A 48 19.53 29.24 -20.20
N SER A 49 18.94 29.25 -21.40
CA SER A 49 19.59 29.75 -22.63
C SER A 49 19.93 31.23 -22.56
N ARG A 50 19.16 32.02 -21.80
CA ARG A 50 19.41 33.45 -21.57
C ARG A 50 20.54 33.67 -20.57
N GLN A 51 20.63 32.83 -19.54
CA GLN A 51 21.60 32.99 -18.44
C GLN A 51 22.97 32.38 -18.78
N VAL A 52 23.00 31.32 -19.57
CA VAL A 52 24.23 30.60 -19.94
C VAL A 52 24.89 31.27 -21.14
N ARG A 53 26.16 31.68 -20.97
CA ARG A 53 26.99 32.24 -22.04
C ARG A 53 27.32 31.19 -23.13
N ASP A 54 27.86 30.04 -22.72
CA ASP A 54 28.26 28.95 -23.63
C ASP A 54 27.18 27.87 -23.72
N LYS A 55 26.25 28.04 -24.66
CA LYS A 55 25.13 27.09 -24.87
C LYS A 55 25.62 25.70 -25.24
N ASP A 56 26.76 25.62 -25.91
CA ASP A 56 27.33 24.38 -26.43
C ASP A 56 28.25 23.62 -25.48
N ALA A 57 28.47 24.16 -24.28
CA ALA A 57 29.22 23.49 -23.24
C ALA A 57 28.65 22.09 -22.94
N LYS A 58 29.52 21.17 -22.51
CA LYS A 58 29.12 19.80 -22.21
C LYS A 58 28.09 19.75 -21.09
N ASP A 59 28.24 20.60 -20.08
CA ASP A 59 27.38 20.65 -18.90
C ASP A 59 25.99 21.19 -19.22
N THR A 60 25.89 22.18 -20.11
CA THR A 60 24.60 22.77 -20.51
C THR A 60 23.81 21.79 -21.35
N LYS A 61 24.47 21.06 -22.26
CA LYS A 61 23.87 19.94 -23.00
C LYS A 61 23.37 18.83 -22.06
N LYS A 62 24.12 18.53 -20.98
CA LYS A 62 23.69 17.58 -19.95
C LYS A 62 22.45 18.07 -19.22
N ILE A 63 22.41 19.35 -18.85
CA ILE A 63 21.23 19.99 -18.24
C ILE A 63 20.02 19.88 -19.18
N TYR A 64 20.15 20.24 -20.46
CA TYR A 64 19.03 20.15 -21.41
C TYR A 64 18.52 18.72 -21.60
N ARG A 65 19.42 17.73 -21.68
CA ARG A 65 19.04 16.31 -21.75
C ARG A 65 18.28 15.88 -20.49
N SER A 66 18.75 16.27 -19.31
CA SER A 66 18.08 15.94 -18.04
C SER A 66 16.71 16.61 -17.93
N LEU A 67 16.58 17.88 -18.34
CA LEU A 67 15.33 18.61 -18.35
C LEU A 67 14.31 17.95 -19.30
N HIS A 68 14.75 17.58 -20.50
CA HIS A 68 13.91 16.89 -21.46
C HIS A 68 13.45 15.52 -20.94
N TYR A 69 14.35 14.75 -20.33
CA TYR A 69 14.03 13.47 -19.70
C TYR A 69 12.97 13.61 -18.62
N ILE A 70 13.13 14.57 -17.70
CA ILE A 70 12.17 14.83 -16.62
C ILE A 70 10.81 15.25 -17.19
N SER A 71 10.80 16.14 -18.19
CA SER A 71 9.55 16.56 -18.85
C SER A 71 8.81 15.39 -19.51
N ALA A 72 9.54 14.51 -20.22
CA ALA A 72 8.95 13.32 -20.82
C ALA A 72 8.37 12.39 -19.75
N GLN A 73 9.07 12.20 -18.63
CA GLN A 73 8.57 11.41 -17.51
C GLN A 73 7.32 12.00 -16.88
N LEU A 74 7.27 13.32 -16.67
CA LEU A 74 6.08 14.00 -16.13
C LEU A 74 4.86 13.84 -17.04
N SER A 75 5.05 13.94 -18.36
CA SER A 75 4.00 13.71 -19.35
C SER A 75 3.46 12.28 -19.32
N ILE A 76 4.36 11.29 -19.23
CA ILE A 76 3.97 9.88 -19.08
C ILE A 76 3.24 9.66 -17.76
N LEU A 77 3.79 10.13 -16.64
CA LEU A 77 3.17 9.94 -15.33
C LEU A 77 1.82 10.67 -15.20
N SER A 78 1.66 11.84 -15.80
CA SER A 78 0.40 12.58 -15.76
C SER A 78 -0.69 11.89 -16.56
N SER A 79 -0.37 11.42 -17.77
CA SER A 79 -1.29 10.61 -18.58
C SER A 79 -1.65 9.28 -17.88
N GLU A 80 -0.68 8.54 -17.34
CA GLU A 80 -0.95 7.32 -16.56
C GLU A 80 -1.86 7.58 -15.35
N ASN A 81 -1.60 8.64 -14.59
CA ASN A 81 -2.46 9.03 -13.47
C ASN A 81 -3.88 9.38 -13.91
N ARG A 82 -4.03 10.01 -15.07
CA ARG A 82 -5.35 10.32 -15.66
C ARG A 82 -6.07 9.02 -16.03
N ASP A 83 -5.40 8.13 -16.73
CA ASP A 83 -5.96 6.87 -17.20
C ASP A 83 -6.32 5.93 -16.02
N LEU A 84 -5.49 5.89 -14.97
CA LEU A 84 -5.78 5.16 -13.73
C LEU A 84 -7.02 5.71 -13.02
N LYS A 85 -7.20 7.04 -12.98
CA LYS A 85 -8.41 7.66 -12.42
C LYS A 85 -9.65 7.26 -13.23
N GLU A 86 -9.57 7.26 -14.55
CA GLU A 86 -10.66 6.83 -15.44
C GLU A 86 -10.99 5.34 -15.22
N ALA A 87 -9.99 4.47 -15.19
CA ALA A 87 -10.18 3.04 -14.92
C ALA A 87 -10.82 2.78 -13.55
N LEU A 88 -10.43 3.55 -12.53
CA LEU A 88 -11.02 3.48 -11.19
C LEU A 88 -12.50 3.90 -11.22
N LEU A 89 -12.84 4.97 -11.95
CA LEU A 89 -14.23 5.40 -12.13
C LEU A 89 -15.06 4.31 -12.82
N VAL A 90 -14.54 3.67 -13.87
CA VAL A 90 -15.20 2.55 -14.55
C VAL A 90 -15.42 1.38 -13.58
N LYS A 91 -14.41 0.97 -12.82
CA LYS A 91 -14.54 -0.10 -11.81
C LYS A 91 -15.56 0.26 -10.71
N LYS A 92 -15.60 1.53 -10.28
CA LYS A 92 -16.59 2.00 -9.28
C LYS A 92 -18.01 1.93 -9.84
N ARG A 93 -18.21 2.25 -11.12
CA ARG A 93 -19.49 2.07 -11.83
C ARG A 93 -19.85 0.59 -11.99
N HIS A 94 -18.87 -0.27 -12.28
CA HIS A 94 -19.05 -1.70 -12.49
C HIS A 94 -19.10 -2.53 -11.18
N ARG A 95 -19.46 -1.95 -10.03
CA ARG A 95 -19.60 -2.70 -8.77
C ARG A 95 -20.81 -3.63 -8.71
N LYS A 96 -21.74 -3.51 -9.67
CA LYS A 96 -22.87 -4.43 -9.81
C LYS A 96 -22.36 -5.68 -10.50
N LYS A 97 -22.53 -6.86 -9.87
CA LYS A 97 -22.20 -8.16 -10.48
C LYS A 97 -22.85 -8.22 -11.86
N SER A 98 -22.06 -8.28 -12.92
CA SER A 98 -22.58 -8.68 -14.22
C SER A 98 -23.09 -10.12 -14.06
N TYR A 99 -24.40 -10.30 -14.15
CA TYR A 99 -24.93 -11.64 -14.30
C TYR A 99 -24.53 -12.11 -15.69
N THR A 100 -23.52 -12.97 -15.77
CA THR A 100 -23.24 -13.71 -16.99
C THR A 100 -24.46 -14.55 -17.29
N LEU A 101 -25.09 -14.33 -18.44
CA LEU A 101 -26.11 -15.25 -18.93
C LEU A 101 -25.42 -16.61 -19.04
N ASN A 102 -25.91 -17.64 -18.34
CA ASN A 102 -25.40 -18.99 -18.54
C ASN A 102 -25.73 -19.41 -19.98
N VAL A 103 -24.74 -19.35 -20.87
CA VAL A 103 -24.88 -19.74 -22.28
C VAL A 103 -24.91 -21.27 -22.40
N ASN A 104 -24.43 -21.99 -21.37
CA ASN A 104 -24.50 -23.45 -21.28
C ASN A 104 -25.88 -23.92 -20.78
N ASN A 105 -26.93 -23.50 -21.47
CA ASN A 105 -28.13 -24.32 -21.53
C ASN A 105 -27.94 -25.19 -22.77
N ASN A 106 -27.64 -26.48 -22.57
CA ASN A 106 -27.80 -27.53 -23.58
C ASN A 106 -29.30 -27.68 -23.92
N HIS A 107 -29.93 -26.61 -24.39
CA HIS A 107 -31.22 -26.64 -25.02
C HIS A 107 -30.91 -26.46 -26.48
N GLU A 108 -31.13 -27.53 -27.24
CA GLU A 108 -31.23 -27.49 -28.69
C GLU A 108 -31.94 -26.20 -29.08
N TYR A 109 -31.24 -25.43 -29.90
CA TYR A 109 -31.68 -24.15 -30.42
C TYR A 109 -32.86 -24.41 -31.37
N TYR A 110 -34.05 -24.61 -30.81
CA TYR A 110 -35.31 -24.52 -31.52
C TYR A 110 -35.92 -23.15 -31.21
N SER A 111 -35.76 -22.25 -32.16
CA SER A 111 -36.39 -20.95 -32.21
C SER A 111 -37.91 -21.12 -32.31
N GLY A 112 -38.61 -21.07 -31.18
CA GLY A 112 -40.07 -21.05 -31.12
C GLY A 112 -40.59 -21.67 -29.82
N ALA A 113 -41.12 -20.85 -28.92
CA ALA A 113 -41.85 -21.21 -27.69
C ALA A 113 -41.34 -22.43 -26.87
N LEU A 114 -40.69 -22.17 -25.73
CA LEU A 114 -40.35 -23.21 -24.74
C LEU A 114 -41.65 -23.79 -24.11
N LEU A 115 -42.19 -24.88 -24.66
CA LEU A 115 -43.31 -25.60 -24.06
C LEU A 115 -42.84 -26.33 -22.79
N TRP A 116 -43.14 -25.73 -21.63
CA TRP A 116 -42.78 -26.27 -20.34
C TRP A 116 -43.79 -27.36 -19.92
N SER A 117 -43.51 -28.61 -20.29
CA SER A 117 -44.31 -29.74 -19.85
C SER A 117 -44.22 -29.91 -18.32
N PRO A 118 -45.29 -30.41 -17.65
CA PRO A 118 -45.29 -30.64 -16.20
C PRO A 118 -44.11 -31.48 -15.71
N ARG A 119 -43.69 -32.45 -16.51
CA ARG A 119 -42.52 -33.29 -16.25
C ARG A 119 -41.20 -32.48 -16.20
N LYS A 120 -40.94 -31.61 -17.18
CA LYS A 120 -39.74 -30.74 -17.19
C LYS A 120 -39.71 -29.77 -16.00
N LYS A 121 -40.89 -29.34 -15.51
CA LYS A 121 -41.01 -28.51 -14.29
C LYS A 121 -40.61 -29.30 -13.03
N ALA A 122 -41.05 -30.55 -12.92
CA ALA A 122 -40.73 -31.42 -11.80
C ALA A 122 -39.23 -31.73 -11.77
N GLU A 123 -38.64 -32.15 -12.90
CA GLU A 123 -37.21 -32.46 -13.01
C GLU A 123 -36.33 -31.26 -12.62
N ARG A 124 -36.66 -30.05 -13.09
CA ARG A 124 -35.93 -28.83 -12.70
C ARG A 124 -36.05 -28.52 -11.20
N SER A 125 -37.20 -28.81 -10.60
CA SER A 125 -37.43 -28.58 -9.17
C SER A 125 -36.62 -29.58 -8.32
N GLN A 126 -36.60 -30.86 -8.72
CA GLN A 126 -35.76 -31.88 -8.11
C GLN A 126 -34.26 -31.53 -8.21
N MET A 127 -33.79 -31.07 -9.38
CA MET A 127 -32.40 -30.63 -9.53
C MET A 127 -32.05 -29.44 -8.63
N LYS A 128 -32.97 -28.50 -8.43
CA LYS A 128 -32.78 -27.39 -7.49
C LYS A 128 -32.72 -27.87 -6.05
N GLU A 129 -33.56 -28.83 -5.67
CA GLU A 129 -33.56 -29.42 -4.34
C GLU A 129 -32.27 -30.19 -4.07
N GLN A 130 -31.84 -31.04 -5.00
CA GLN A 130 -30.56 -31.74 -4.92
C GLN A 130 -29.39 -30.75 -4.79
N ALA A 131 -29.37 -29.68 -5.60
CA ALA A 131 -28.35 -28.64 -5.51
C ALA A 131 -28.38 -27.89 -4.16
N ARG A 132 -29.57 -27.70 -3.56
CA ARG A 132 -29.70 -27.12 -2.22
C ARG A 132 -29.14 -28.05 -1.15
N LEU A 133 -29.51 -29.33 -1.18
CA LEU A 133 -29.01 -30.34 -0.25
C LEU A 133 -27.49 -30.47 -0.34
N TYR A 134 -26.94 -30.51 -1.55
CA TYR A 134 -25.50 -30.55 -1.76
C TYR A 134 -24.77 -29.33 -1.18
N ARG A 135 -25.32 -28.12 -1.35
CA ARG A 135 -24.76 -26.90 -0.74
C ARG A 135 -24.83 -26.92 0.78
N LEU A 136 -25.90 -27.45 1.35
CA LEU A 136 -26.04 -27.59 2.80
C LEU A 136 -25.00 -28.56 3.36
N HIS A 137 -24.80 -29.71 2.71
CA HIS A 137 -23.78 -30.68 3.08
C HIS A 137 -22.38 -30.06 3.06
N GLN A 138 -21.99 -29.41 1.96
CA GLN A 138 -20.71 -28.70 1.86
C GLN A 138 -20.54 -27.61 2.94
N ALA A 139 -21.62 -26.92 3.29
CA ALA A 139 -21.57 -25.90 4.34
C ALA A 139 -21.36 -26.52 5.73
N GLN A 140 -21.96 -27.68 6.01
CA GLN A 140 -21.75 -28.44 7.24
C GLN A 140 -20.33 -28.98 7.33
N GLU A 141 -19.81 -29.61 6.27
CA GLU A 141 -18.43 -30.11 6.22
C GLU A 141 -17.42 -28.98 6.52
N LYS A 142 -17.59 -27.81 5.89
CA LYS A 142 -16.75 -26.64 6.14
C LYS A 142 -16.87 -26.09 7.57
N ARG A 143 -18.00 -26.28 8.25
CA ARG A 143 -18.15 -25.89 9.66
C ARG A 143 -17.40 -26.84 10.57
N VAL A 144 -17.58 -28.15 10.36
CA VAL A 144 -16.87 -29.20 11.11
C VAL A 144 -15.37 -29.07 10.93
N GLU A 145 -14.90 -28.82 9.71
CA GLU A 145 -13.47 -28.61 9.43
C GLU A 145 -12.91 -27.39 10.17
N LYS A 146 -13.67 -26.29 10.23
CA LYS A 146 -13.27 -25.09 11.00
C LYS A 146 -13.22 -25.36 12.50
N GLU A 147 -14.14 -26.14 13.04
CA GLU A 147 -14.17 -26.51 14.46
C GLU A 147 -12.96 -27.39 14.79
N ARG A 148 -12.69 -28.42 13.99
CA ARG A 148 -11.48 -29.26 14.12
C ARG A 148 -10.19 -28.41 14.07
N LEU A 149 -10.11 -27.45 13.14
CA LEU A 149 -8.96 -26.56 13.04
C LEU A 149 -8.81 -25.66 14.28
N LYS A 150 -9.91 -25.21 14.89
CA LYS A 150 -9.86 -24.44 16.15
C LYS A 150 -9.36 -25.30 17.30
N GLU A 151 -9.88 -26.51 17.46
CA GLU A 151 -9.45 -27.43 18.51
C GLU A 151 -7.96 -27.76 18.40
N VAL A 152 -7.45 -28.01 17.18
CA VAL A 152 -6.01 -28.25 16.97
C VAL A 152 -5.20 -27.03 17.36
N ARG A 153 -5.64 -25.81 17.00
CA ARG A 153 -4.94 -24.57 17.38
C ARG A 153 -4.96 -24.32 18.90
N GLU A 154 -6.04 -24.67 19.58
CA GLU A 154 -6.12 -24.55 21.04
C GLU A 154 -5.20 -25.56 21.73
N LYS A 155 -5.18 -26.82 21.27
CA LYS A 155 -4.24 -27.84 21.76
C LYS A 155 -2.79 -27.45 21.53
N GLU A 156 -2.47 -26.88 20.36
CA GLU A 156 -1.13 -26.40 20.05
C GLU A 156 -0.71 -25.24 20.97
N ARG A 157 -1.62 -24.30 21.25
CA ARG A 157 -1.37 -23.19 22.19
C ARG A 157 -1.16 -23.71 23.61
N ALA A 158 -2.01 -24.61 24.09
CA ALA A 158 -1.88 -25.23 25.40
C ALA A 158 -0.56 -26.01 25.53
N ALA A 159 -0.16 -26.76 24.50
CA ALA A 159 1.12 -27.47 24.47
C ALA A 159 2.32 -26.50 24.52
N LYS A 160 2.27 -25.40 23.76
CA LYS A 160 3.30 -24.35 23.78
C LYS A 160 3.39 -23.65 25.14
N GLU A 161 2.26 -23.42 25.81
CA GLU A 161 2.24 -22.84 27.15
C GLU A 161 2.82 -23.82 28.18
N ALA A 162 2.42 -25.10 28.14
CA ALA A 162 2.97 -26.14 29.00
C ALA A 162 4.50 -26.32 28.79
N GLU A 163 4.98 -26.23 27.54
CA GLU A 163 6.41 -26.29 27.25
C GLU A 163 7.17 -25.09 27.84
N LYS A 164 6.63 -23.87 27.69
CA LYS A 164 7.21 -22.66 28.29
C LYS A 164 7.26 -22.74 29.81
N GLU A 165 6.22 -23.26 30.45
CA GLU A 165 6.19 -23.46 31.90
C GLU A 165 7.25 -24.48 32.36
N ARG A 166 7.40 -25.59 31.63
CA ARG A 166 8.46 -26.57 31.90
C ARG A 166 9.85 -25.93 31.79
N GLN A 167 10.11 -25.14 30.74
CA GLN A 167 11.38 -24.44 30.59
C GLN A 167 11.62 -23.38 31.69
N LYS A 168 10.57 -22.73 32.17
CA LYS A 168 10.66 -21.79 33.28
C LYS A 168 10.99 -22.53 34.58
N ALA A 169 10.29 -23.63 34.85
CA ALA A 169 10.52 -24.45 36.04
C ALA A 169 11.94 -25.05 36.07
N THR A 170 12.48 -25.50 34.95
CA THR A 170 13.87 -25.98 34.89
C THR A 170 14.87 -24.87 35.16
N ARG A 171 14.70 -23.67 34.58
CA ARG A 171 15.55 -22.50 34.86
C ARG A 171 15.49 -22.08 36.32
N ASP A 172 14.29 -22.08 36.90
CA ASP A 172 14.09 -21.69 38.31
C ASP A 172 14.72 -22.73 39.25
N ALA A 173 14.60 -24.04 38.93
CA ALA A 173 15.29 -25.11 39.66
C ALA A 173 16.82 -25.01 39.56
N GLU A 174 17.37 -24.76 38.37
CA GLU A 174 18.81 -24.54 38.16
C GLU A 174 19.33 -23.34 38.97
N LYS A 175 18.61 -22.21 38.94
CA LYS A 175 18.95 -21.03 39.75
C LYS A 175 18.92 -21.32 41.25
N ALA A 176 17.94 -22.09 41.73
CA ALA A 176 17.84 -22.48 43.13
C ALA A 176 19.02 -23.38 43.54
N ILE A 177 19.39 -24.35 42.70
CA ILE A 177 20.58 -25.19 42.91
C ILE A 177 21.84 -24.32 42.99
N GLN A 178 22.04 -23.37 42.05
CA GLN A 178 23.21 -22.48 42.05
C GLN A 178 23.27 -21.57 43.29
N LEU A 179 22.15 -21.01 43.75
CA LEU A 179 22.06 -20.20 44.97
C LEU A 179 22.45 -21.00 46.21
N SER A 180 21.96 -22.23 46.33
CA SER A 180 22.28 -23.12 47.45
C SER A 180 23.78 -23.48 47.52
N GLN A 181 24.44 -23.60 46.37
CA GLN A 181 25.88 -23.84 46.29
C GLN A 181 26.70 -22.60 46.63
N LYS A 182 26.29 -21.41 46.17
CA LYS A 182 26.99 -20.13 46.47
C LYS A 182 26.83 -19.65 47.91
N GLY A 183 25.81 -20.13 48.63
CA GLY A 183 25.59 -19.84 50.05
C GLY A 183 26.57 -20.55 51.01
N LYS A 184 27.28 -21.58 50.55
CA LYS A 184 28.32 -22.26 51.35
C LYS A 184 29.70 -21.64 51.09
N ARG A 185 29.91 -20.40 51.52
CA ARG A 185 31.27 -19.84 51.63
C ARG A 185 31.93 -20.43 52.87
N LYS A 186 33.09 -21.07 52.70
CA LYS A 186 34.06 -21.25 53.79
C LYS A 186 34.48 -19.85 54.27
N ALA A 187 34.16 -19.50 55.50
CA ALA A 187 34.86 -18.43 56.19
C ALA A 187 36.33 -18.83 56.34
N SER A 188 37.23 -17.85 56.17
CA SER A 188 38.69 -17.91 56.30
C SER A 188 39.48 -18.59 55.17
N GLN A 189 40.15 -17.76 54.36
CA GLN A 189 41.56 -17.99 54.04
C GLN A 189 42.22 -16.64 53.74
N ALA A 190 43.13 -16.22 54.62
CA ALA A 190 43.89 -14.98 54.51
C ALA A 190 44.92 -15.09 53.38
N SER A 191 44.81 -14.24 52.35
CA SER A 191 45.84 -14.10 51.34
C SER A 191 46.90 -13.10 51.82
N LYS A 192 48.15 -13.57 51.84
CA LYS A 192 49.33 -12.84 52.29
C LYS A 192 49.61 -11.66 51.34
N LEU A 193 49.80 -10.47 51.90
CA LEU A 193 50.28 -9.27 51.20
C LEU A 193 51.69 -9.49 50.62
N PRO A 194 51.98 -8.94 49.43
CA PRO A 194 53.28 -8.35 49.18
C PRO A 194 53.21 -6.86 48.82
N ARG A 195 54.36 -6.22 49.03
CA ARG A 195 54.60 -4.78 49.19
C ARG A 195 54.62 -3.98 47.88
N LYS A 196 53.94 -2.84 47.92
CA LYS A 196 54.31 -1.47 47.47
C LYS A 196 55.34 -1.33 46.33
N ARG A 197 54.93 -0.76 45.19
CA ARG A 197 55.76 0.16 44.35
C ARG A 197 54.91 1.20 43.60
N GLN A 198 55.15 2.46 43.99
CA GLN A 198 55.14 3.76 43.30
C GLN A 198 54.04 4.18 42.28
N LYS A 199 53.45 5.35 42.59
CA LYS A 199 52.66 6.20 41.68
C LYS A 199 53.56 6.86 40.62
N ARG A 200 53.06 6.99 39.39
CA ARG A 200 53.32 8.13 38.52
C ARG A 200 52.00 8.66 37.97
N ALA A 201 51.86 9.97 38.04
CA ALA A 201 50.74 10.79 37.61
C ALA A 201 50.74 10.98 36.08
N VAL A 202 49.84 11.87 35.60
CA VAL A 202 49.66 12.40 34.21
C VAL A 202 48.53 11.64 33.49
N VAL A 203 47.39 12.19 33.05
CA VAL A 203 46.89 13.57 32.83
C VAL A 203 45.35 13.52 32.71
N VAL A 204 44.67 14.59 33.13
CA VAL A 204 43.22 14.94 32.96
C VAL A 204 43.12 15.67 31.58
N PRO A 205 42.06 15.58 30.72
CA PRO A 205 40.74 16.08 31.12
C PRO A 205 39.47 15.61 30.37
N SER A 206 38.34 15.84 31.07
CA SER A 206 37.03 16.32 30.57
C SER A 206 36.43 15.74 29.28
N HIS A 207 35.26 15.12 29.40
CA HIS A 207 34.09 15.61 28.66
C HIS A 207 32.80 15.40 29.47
N VAL A 208 32.08 16.50 29.63
CA VAL A 208 30.70 16.63 30.08
C VAL A 208 29.81 16.48 28.86
N GLN A 209 28.79 15.63 28.93
CA GLN A 209 27.43 15.83 28.38
C GLN A 209 26.67 14.50 28.56
N ALA A 210 25.66 14.45 29.43
CA ALA A 210 24.28 14.83 29.16
C ALA A 210 23.64 13.92 28.10
N GLU A 211 22.92 12.90 28.56
CA GLU A 211 21.86 12.25 27.77
C GLU A 211 20.55 12.30 28.55
N GLU A 212 19.89 13.43 28.36
CA GLU A 212 18.53 13.55 27.82
C GLU A 212 17.61 12.33 27.99
N ALA A 213 16.65 12.51 28.90
CA ALA A 213 15.54 11.60 29.11
C ALA A 213 14.74 11.40 27.80
N ALA A 214 14.62 10.15 27.37
CA ALA A 214 13.81 9.74 26.23
C ALA A 214 12.36 10.23 26.38
N SER A 215 11.99 11.17 25.51
CA SER A 215 10.65 11.72 25.35
C SER A 215 9.61 10.62 25.03
N ALA A 216 8.55 10.58 25.84
CA ALA A 216 7.40 9.69 25.63
C ALA A 216 6.68 10.02 24.31
N ALA A 217 6.42 9.00 23.49
CA ALA A 217 5.74 9.15 22.20
C ALA A 217 4.33 9.76 22.35
N PRO A 218 3.93 10.74 21.52
CA PRO A 218 2.62 11.37 21.62
C PRO A 218 1.48 10.43 21.19
N ALA A 219 0.33 10.57 21.84
CA ALA A 219 -0.88 9.84 21.50
C ALA A 219 -1.31 10.13 20.05
N ARG A 220 -1.48 9.08 19.23
CA ARG A 220 -1.93 9.21 17.83
C ARG A 220 -3.34 9.79 17.76
N THR A 221 -3.47 11.00 17.21
CA THR A 221 -4.73 11.67 16.89
C THR A 221 -5.01 11.63 15.40
N THR A 222 -6.29 11.61 15.00
CA THR A 222 -6.67 11.76 13.58
C THR A 222 -6.47 13.20 13.11
N ARG A 223 -6.55 13.46 11.79
CA ARG A 223 -6.50 14.83 11.21
C ARG A 223 -7.54 15.80 11.78
N LEU A 224 -8.55 15.29 12.48
CA LEU A 224 -9.62 16.06 13.14
C LEU A 224 -9.50 16.05 14.68
N GLY A 225 -8.33 15.70 15.23
CA GLY A 225 -8.04 15.81 16.67
C GLY A 225 -8.69 14.76 17.57
N ARG A 226 -9.36 13.72 17.05
CA ARG A 226 -9.96 12.68 17.90
C ARG A 226 -8.93 11.65 18.34
N LYS A 227 -8.95 11.30 19.63
CA LYS A 227 -8.19 10.17 20.19
C LYS A 227 -8.83 8.85 19.73
N THR A 228 -8.06 8.00 19.06
CA THR A 228 -8.53 6.67 18.63
C THR A 228 -7.71 5.57 19.27
N LYS A 229 -8.37 4.52 19.73
CA LYS A 229 -7.72 3.29 20.21
C LYS A 229 -7.41 2.41 18.99
N LEU A 230 -6.14 2.09 18.78
CA LEU A 230 -5.71 1.15 17.74
C LEU A 230 -6.29 -0.24 18.04
N SER A 231 -6.99 -0.80 17.05
CA SER A 231 -7.52 -2.16 17.10
C SER A 231 -6.40 -3.19 17.25
N SER A 232 -6.61 -4.20 18.10
CA SER A 232 -5.64 -5.28 18.35
C SER A 232 -5.30 -6.11 17.11
N LYS A 233 -6.06 -6.00 16.02
CA LYS A 233 -5.76 -6.65 14.74
C LYS A 233 -4.49 -6.13 14.07
N TYR A 234 -3.99 -4.97 14.49
CA TYR A 234 -2.82 -4.30 13.90
C TYR A 234 -1.68 -4.09 14.91
N LYS A 235 -1.68 -4.85 16.02
CA LYS A 235 -0.53 -4.96 16.92
C LYS A 235 0.35 -6.11 16.49
#